data_AF-A0A3P7WGC1-F1
#
_entry.id   AF-A0A3P7WGC1-F1
#
_cell.length_a   1.000
_cell.length_b   1.000
_cell.length_c   1.000
_cell.angle_alpha   90.00
_cell.angle_beta   90.00
_cell.angle_gamma   90.00
#
_symmetry.space_group_name_H-M   'P 1'
#
loop_
_entity.id
_entity.type
_entity.pdbx_description
1 polymer ?
#
loop_
_entity_poly.entity_id
_entity_poly.type
_entity_poly.pdbx_seq_one_letter_code
_entity_poly.pdbx_strand_id
1 'polypeptide(L)'
;MIIFGLWLWETFKIFRFILRYLFYRTLFLVFQMLKMKVKNGDEAAICLKLTTNIDLTDQMRYINMLNNNKTKVLIAYSALDHLIEISISQQFASLFDNISHMNCSSATGSNMSSVLDYIPKQYAQTDRSFSVCFENEGHYLQKYQAKFIANCTYSMLIARNSLHQNVENGFKSLL
;
A
#
# COMPACT_ATOMS: atom_id res chain seq x y z
N MET A 1 22.31 22.65 -8.43
CA MET A 1 21.65 23.14 -7.20
C MET A 1 22.25 22.59 -5.90
N ILE A 2 22.55 21.29 -5.81
CA ILE A 2 23.05 20.66 -4.57
C ILE A 2 24.40 21.27 -4.09
N ILE A 3 25.31 21.58 -5.02
CA ILE A 3 26.63 22.18 -4.71
C ILE A 3 26.51 23.60 -4.14
N PHE A 4 25.56 24.39 -4.66
CA PHE A 4 25.30 25.74 -4.15
C PHE A 4 24.67 25.72 -2.75
N GLY A 5 23.78 24.75 -2.50
CA GLY A 5 23.19 24.55 -1.17
C GLY A 5 24.21 24.13 -0.10
N LEU A 6 25.16 23.26 -0.45
CA LEU A 6 26.25 22.84 0.43
C LEU A 6 27.21 24.00 0.73
N TRP A 7 27.57 24.80 -0.28
CA TRP A 7 28.42 25.98 -0.11
C TRP A 7 27.77 27.04 0.79
N LEU A 8 26.47 27.31 0.61
CA LEU A 8 25.71 28.23 1.45
C LEU A 8 25.64 27.74 2.91
N TRP A 9 25.49 26.43 3.13
CA TRP A 9 25.39 25.80 4.45
C TRP A 9 26.72 25.84 5.25
N GLU A 10 27.85 25.67 4.58
CA GLU A 10 29.20 25.75 5.18
C GLU A 10 29.63 27.20 5.46
N THR A 11 29.34 28.12 4.54
CA THR A 11 29.81 29.51 4.60
C THR A 11 29.06 30.34 5.64
N PHE A 12 27.78 30.07 5.85
CA PHE A 12 26.91 30.89 6.68
C PHE A 12 26.44 30.18 7.96
N LYS A 13 27.40 29.72 8.79
CA LYS A 13 27.12 29.10 10.10
C LYS A 13 26.26 29.97 11.04
N ILE A 14 26.34 31.30 10.93
CA ILE A 14 25.47 32.24 11.68
C ILE A 14 24.02 32.20 11.19
N PHE A 15 23.79 31.99 9.89
CA PHE A 15 22.45 31.95 9.29
C PHE A 15 21.86 30.54 9.29
N ARG A 16 22.53 29.54 9.89
CA ARG A 16 22.04 28.16 10.00
C ARG A 16 20.66 28.11 10.63
N PHE A 17 20.35 29.00 11.57
CA PHE A 17 19.01 29.11 12.16
C PHE A 17 17.96 29.58 11.14
N ILE A 18 18.29 30.59 10.32
CA ILE A 18 17.40 31.12 9.28
C ILE A 18 17.23 30.09 8.16
N LEU A 19 18.32 29.46 7.72
CA LEU A 19 18.32 28.44 6.70
C LEU A 19 17.58 27.17 7.16
N ARG A 20 17.70 26.79 8.43
CA ARG A 20 16.91 25.72 9.05
C ARG A 20 15.43 26.09 9.07
N TYR A 21 15.08 27.30 9.49
CA TYR A 21 13.68 27.74 9.48
C TYR A 21 13.08 27.70 8.06
N LEU A 22 13.80 28.22 7.06
CA LEU A 22 13.37 28.17 5.66
C LEU A 22 13.23 26.72 5.17
N PHE A 23 14.22 25.86 5.44
CA PHE A 23 14.16 24.45 5.04
C PHE A 23 12.94 23.72 5.62
N TYR A 24 12.68 23.86 6.92
CA TYR A 24 11.57 23.21 7.59
C TYR A 24 10.22 23.75 7.08
N ARG A 25 10.14 25.06 6.80
CA ARG A 25 8.96 25.67 6.20
C ARG A 25 8.71 25.19 4.77
N THR A 26 9.76 25.10 3.95
CA THR A 26 9.66 24.56 2.58
C THR A 26 9.25 23.09 2.62
N LEU A 27 9.81 22.29 3.54
CA LEU A 27 9.47 20.89 3.70
C LEU A 27 8.00 20.70 4.11
N PHE A 28 7.49 21.51 5.02
CA PHE A 28 6.07 21.55 5.36
C PHE A 28 5.20 21.82 4.13
N LEU A 29 5.55 22.83 3.32
CA LEU A 29 4.82 23.14 2.09
C LEU A 29 4.83 21.97 1.10
N VAL A 30 5.97 21.30 0.92
CA VAL A 30 6.08 20.11 0.06
C VAL A 30 5.13 19.01 0.55
N PHE A 31 5.11 18.72 1.86
CA PHE A 31 4.22 17.71 2.42
C PHE A 31 2.74 18.07 2.25
N GLN A 32 2.37 19.34 2.38
CA GLN A 32 1.01 19.82 2.11
C GLN A 32 0.63 19.69 0.63
N MET A 33 1.54 20.00 -0.31
CA MET A 33 1.31 19.77 -1.75
C MET A 33 1.12 18.29 -2.07
N LEU A 34 1.85 17.42 -1.39
CA LEU A 34 1.70 15.97 -1.44
C LEU A 34 0.49 15.45 -0.66
N LYS A 35 -0.35 16.35 -0.12
CA LYS A 35 -1.55 16.04 0.68
C LYS A 35 -1.25 15.14 1.88
N MET A 36 -0.03 15.14 2.39
CA MET A 36 0.35 14.43 3.61
C MET A 36 0.00 15.27 4.84
N LYS A 37 -0.63 14.64 5.83
CA LYS A 37 -1.02 15.33 7.07
C LYS A 37 0.18 15.42 8.01
N VAL A 38 0.77 16.62 8.11
CA VAL A 38 1.79 16.97 9.10
C VAL A 38 1.41 18.28 9.78
N LYS A 39 1.76 18.44 11.06
CA LYS A 39 1.43 19.64 11.86
C LYS A 39 2.42 20.78 11.61
N ASN A 40 3.69 20.45 11.38
CA ASN A 40 4.75 21.44 11.16
C ASN A 40 5.92 20.85 10.35
N GLY A 41 6.91 21.69 10.07
CA GLY A 41 8.12 21.28 9.33
C GLY A 41 9.01 20.31 10.10
N ASP A 42 8.96 20.31 11.44
CA ASP A 42 9.73 19.38 12.26
C ASP A 42 9.22 17.96 12.09
N GLU A 43 7.90 17.77 12.12
CA GLU A 43 7.26 16.47 11.84
C GLU A 43 7.58 15.99 10.43
N ALA A 44 7.52 16.88 9.43
CA ALA A 44 7.90 16.54 8.05
C ALA A 44 9.38 16.12 7.94
N ALA A 45 10.28 16.79 8.67
CA ALA A 45 11.72 16.45 8.69
C ALA A 45 11.99 15.11 9.34
N ILE A 46 11.28 14.81 10.44
CA ILE A 46 11.35 13.50 11.10
C ILE A 46 10.80 12.42 10.17
N CYS A 47 9.65 12.62 9.53
CA CYS A 47 9.11 11.67 8.56
C CYS A 47 10.12 11.37 7.45
N LEU A 48 10.72 12.39 6.84
CA LEU A 48 11.73 12.21 5.80
C LEU A 48 12.96 11.44 6.30
N LYS A 49 13.44 11.74 7.51
CA LYS A 49 14.55 11.03 8.15
C LYS A 49 14.21 9.57 8.46
N LEU A 50 12.96 9.27 8.77
CA LEU A 50 12.53 7.89 8.99
C LEU A 50 12.47 7.11 7.67
N THR A 51 12.08 7.77 6.57
CA THR A 51 12.07 7.14 5.23
C THR A 51 13.46 6.62 4.84
N THR A 52 14.54 7.30 5.22
CA THR A 52 15.91 6.83 4.91
C THR A 52 16.32 5.56 5.66
N ASN A 53 15.57 5.17 6.69
CA ASN A 53 15.80 3.94 7.44
C ASN A 53 14.85 2.80 7.02
N ILE A 54 14.03 3.01 5.99
CA ILE A 54 13.17 1.95 5.46
C ILE A 54 14.07 0.95 4.72
N ASP A 55 14.30 -0.20 5.36
CA ASP A 55 14.92 -1.33 4.69
C ASP A 55 13.87 -2.17 3.98
N LEU A 56 13.92 -2.12 2.65
CA LEU A 56 13.05 -2.90 1.76
C LEU A 56 13.61 -4.32 1.52
N THR A 57 14.91 -4.53 1.67
CA THR A 57 15.58 -5.81 1.41
C THR A 57 15.13 -6.85 2.44
N ASP A 58 15.12 -6.44 3.70
CA ASP A 58 14.68 -7.28 4.81
C ASP A 58 13.18 -7.60 4.77
N GLN A 59 12.37 -6.91 3.94
CA GLN A 59 10.95 -7.23 3.78
C GLN A 59 10.72 -8.54 3.02
N MET A 60 11.69 -8.98 2.21
CA MET A 60 11.58 -10.23 1.44
C MET A 60 11.34 -11.45 2.33
N ARG A 61 11.89 -11.48 3.55
CA ARG A 61 11.68 -12.58 4.49
C ARG A 61 10.20 -12.75 4.86
N TYR A 62 9.48 -11.64 4.97
CA TYR A 62 8.06 -11.65 5.33
C TYR A 62 7.20 -12.07 4.14
N ILE A 63 7.53 -11.62 2.93
CA ILE A 63 6.86 -12.07 1.71
C ILE A 63 7.01 -13.59 1.56
N ASN A 64 8.24 -14.10 1.71
CA ASN A 64 8.50 -15.54 1.66
C ASN A 64 7.73 -16.32 2.72
N MET A 65 7.59 -15.77 3.93
CA MET A 65 6.78 -16.38 4.99
C MET A 65 5.29 -16.46 4.59
N LEU A 66 4.74 -15.41 3.95
CA LEU A 66 3.35 -15.41 3.48
C LEU A 66 3.13 -16.41 2.33
N ASN A 67 4.07 -16.48 1.38
CA ASN A 67 4.06 -17.43 0.27
C ASN A 67 4.12 -18.88 0.77
N ASN A 68 5.06 -19.20 1.66
CA ASN A 68 5.21 -20.54 2.24
C ASN A 68 3.95 -21.01 2.99
N ASN A 69 3.27 -20.08 3.67
CA ASN A 69 2.04 -20.37 4.40
C ASN A 69 0.78 -20.36 3.51
N LYS A 70 0.91 -20.16 2.19
CA LYS A 70 -0.21 -20.02 1.25
C LYS A 70 -1.24 -19.00 1.73
N THR A 71 -0.74 -17.89 2.28
CA THR A 71 -1.61 -16.85 2.84
C THR A 71 -2.30 -16.09 1.70
N LYS A 72 -3.62 -15.88 1.81
CA LYS A 72 -4.36 -15.03 0.87
C LYS A 72 -3.91 -13.58 1.00
N VAL A 73 -3.50 -12.97 -0.10
CA VAL A 73 -3.02 -11.59 -0.13
C VAL A 73 -3.84 -10.76 -1.10
N LEU A 74 -4.28 -9.58 -0.64
CA LEU A 74 -4.83 -8.53 -1.49
C LEU A 74 -3.82 -7.37 -1.56
N ILE A 75 -3.40 -7.03 -2.78
CA ILE A 75 -2.59 -5.84 -3.05
C ILE A 75 -3.44 -4.89 -3.88
N ALA A 76 -4.00 -3.87 -3.24
CA ALA A 76 -4.79 -2.85 -3.91
C ALA A 76 -3.95 -1.57 -4.03
N TYR A 77 -3.77 -1.08 -5.24
CA TYR A 77 -2.97 0.11 -5.54
C TYR A 77 -3.61 0.94 -6.65
N SER A 78 -3.13 2.16 -6.83
CA SER A 78 -3.71 3.11 -7.77
C SER A 78 -2.71 3.60 -8.81
N ALA A 79 -3.16 3.81 -10.04
CA ALA A 79 -2.33 4.31 -11.12
C ALA A 79 -2.02 5.81 -11.01
N LEU A 80 -2.88 6.61 -10.36
CA LEU A 80 -2.64 8.05 -10.13
C LEU A 80 -2.19 8.33 -8.69
N ASP A 81 -1.59 7.33 -8.03
CA ASP A 81 -0.90 7.55 -6.76
C ASP A 81 0.35 8.41 -7.00
N HIS A 82 0.35 9.61 -6.42
CA HIS A 82 1.45 10.57 -6.54
C HIS A 82 2.60 10.32 -5.56
N LEU A 83 2.46 9.36 -4.64
CA LEU A 83 3.48 8.98 -3.66
C LEU A 83 4.17 7.66 -4.00
N ILE A 84 3.44 6.72 -4.60
CA ILE A 84 3.95 5.39 -4.94
C ILE A 84 3.81 5.17 -6.44
N GLU A 85 4.93 4.99 -7.12
CA GLU A 85 4.93 4.68 -8.55
C GLU A 85 4.24 3.33 -8.83
N ILE A 86 3.45 3.30 -9.91
CA ILE A 86 2.71 2.09 -10.31
C ILE A 86 3.64 0.89 -10.54
N SER A 87 4.83 1.12 -11.11
CA SER A 87 5.86 0.11 -11.37
C SER A 87 6.33 -0.56 -10.08
N ILE A 88 6.47 0.21 -9.00
CA ILE A 88 6.87 -0.31 -7.69
C ILE A 88 5.78 -1.21 -7.10
N SER A 89 4.51 -0.82 -7.25
CA SER A 89 3.39 -1.64 -6.79
C SER A 89 3.22 -2.92 -7.60
N GLN A 90 3.44 -2.85 -8.93
CA GLN A 90 3.45 -4.02 -9.81
C GLN A 90 4.61 -4.97 -9.47
N GLN A 91 5.80 -4.44 -9.27
CA GLN A 91 6.97 -5.21 -8.86
C GLN A 91 6.72 -5.86 -7.50
N PHE A 92 6.22 -5.12 -6.51
CA PHE A 92 5.87 -5.67 -5.20
C PHE A 92 4.85 -6.81 -5.31
N ALA A 93 3.81 -6.63 -6.14
CA ALA A 93 2.83 -7.68 -6.37
C ALA A 93 3.43 -8.94 -7.00
N SER A 94 4.37 -8.79 -7.93
CA SER A 94 5.03 -9.93 -8.59
C SER A 94 5.86 -10.82 -7.65
N LEU A 95 6.14 -10.37 -6.42
CA LEU A 95 6.87 -11.15 -5.40
C LEU A 95 5.98 -12.19 -4.68
N PHE A 96 4.67 -12.14 -4.87
CA PHE A 96 3.72 -13.05 -4.22
C PHE A 96 3.33 -14.21 -5.13
N ASP A 97 3.33 -15.41 -4.58
CA ASP A 97 2.96 -16.62 -5.32
C ASP A 97 1.44 -16.66 -5.58
N ASN A 98 1.05 -17.22 -6.73
CA ASN A 98 -0.35 -17.41 -7.12
C ASN A 98 -1.19 -16.12 -7.10
N ILE A 99 -0.57 -14.97 -7.36
CA ILE A 99 -1.25 -13.68 -7.46
C ILE A 99 -1.83 -13.48 -8.85
N SER A 100 -3.08 -13.02 -8.94
CA SER A 100 -3.72 -12.65 -10.20
C SER A 100 -3.91 -11.15 -10.28
N HIS A 101 -3.38 -10.56 -11.34
CA HIS A 101 -3.43 -9.12 -11.60
C HIS A 101 -4.74 -8.76 -12.30
N MET A 102 -5.43 -7.76 -11.76
CA MET A 102 -6.70 -7.23 -12.25
C MET A 102 -6.61 -5.71 -12.35
N ASN A 103 -7.14 -5.14 -13.43
CA ASN A 103 -7.22 -3.70 -13.60
C ASN A 103 -8.68 -3.26 -13.52
N CYS A 104 -8.92 -2.19 -12.76
CA CYS A 104 -10.20 -1.50 -12.65
C CYS A 104 -10.09 -0.13 -13.32
N SER A 105 -10.46 -0.09 -14.59
CA SER A 105 -10.67 1.16 -15.34
C SER A 105 -12.05 1.76 -14.99
N SER A 106 -12.13 3.04 -14.62
CA SER A 106 -13.43 3.67 -14.28
C SER A 106 -14.27 4.11 -15.49
N ALA A 107 -14.08 3.50 -16.65
CA ALA A 107 -14.92 3.78 -17.81
C ALA A 107 -16.24 3.02 -17.67
N THR A 108 -17.20 3.62 -16.95
CA THR A 108 -18.66 3.61 -17.19
C THR A 108 -19.23 2.41 -17.96
N GLY A 109 -18.90 1.20 -17.52
CA GLY A 109 -19.23 -0.03 -18.22
C GLY A 109 -19.55 -1.12 -17.20
N SER A 110 -20.47 -2.00 -17.56
CA SER A 110 -20.96 -3.15 -16.79
C SER A 110 -19.87 -4.05 -16.17
N ASN A 111 -18.60 -3.89 -16.55
CA ASN A 111 -17.45 -4.66 -16.08
C ASN A 111 -16.83 -4.18 -14.75
N MET A 112 -17.03 -2.93 -14.32
CA MET A 112 -16.41 -2.47 -13.06
C MET A 112 -17.06 -3.10 -11.83
N SER A 113 -18.40 -3.24 -11.84
CA SER A 113 -19.12 -3.98 -10.78
C SER A 113 -18.71 -5.45 -10.78
N SER A 114 -18.44 -6.04 -11.95
CA SER A 114 -18.13 -7.47 -12.03
C SER A 114 -16.81 -7.82 -11.36
N VAL A 115 -15.73 -7.02 -11.54
CA VAL A 115 -14.44 -7.28 -10.86
C VAL A 115 -14.55 -7.08 -9.35
N LEU A 116 -15.18 -5.98 -8.92
CA LEU A 116 -15.31 -5.63 -7.50
C LEU A 116 -16.20 -6.62 -6.73
N ASP A 117 -17.16 -7.26 -7.40
CA ASP A 117 -18.00 -8.31 -6.81
C ASP A 117 -17.39 -9.73 -7.00
N TYR A 118 -16.59 -9.94 -8.04
CA TYR A 118 -15.95 -11.22 -8.35
C TYR A 118 -14.83 -11.55 -7.37
N ILE A 119 -13.92 -10.61 -7.11
CA ILE A 119 -12.74 -10.87 -6.27
C ILE A 119 -13.13 -11.29 -4.85
N PRO A 120 -14.04 -10.60 -4.12
CA PRO A 120 -14.50 -11.06 -2.82
C PRO A 120 -15.10 -12.47 -2.85
N LYS A 121 -15.82 -12.85 -3.92
CA LYS A 121 -16.37 -14.21 -4.05
C LYS A 121 -15.26 -15.25 -4.27
N GLN A 122 -14.23 -14.92 -5.05
CA GLN A 122 -13.10 -15.82 -5.26
C GLN A 122 -12.33 -16.08 -3.98
N TYR A 123 -12.17 -15.10 -3.09
CA TYR A 123 -11.54 -15.32 -1.79
C TYR A 123 -12.31 -16.31 -0.90
N ALA A 124 -13.63 -16.42 -1.07
CA ALA A 124 -14.45 -17.39 -0.35
C ALA A 124 -14.26 -18.83 -0.85
N GLN A 125 -13.87 -19.01 -2.12
CA GLN A 125 -13.87 -20.29 -2.81
C GLN A 125 -12.47 -20.85 -3.09
N THR A 126 -11.45 -19.99 -3.11
CA THR A 126 -10.10 -20.33 -3.57
C THR A 126 -9.03 -19.77 -2.65
N ASP A 127 -7.82 -20.33 -2.72
CA ASP A 127 -6.59 -19.82 -2.07
C ASP A 127 -5.82 -18.84 -2.97
N ARG A 128 -6.55 -18.15 -3.85
CA ARG A 128 -5.97 -17.23 -4.82
C ARG A 128 -5.71 -15.87 -4.19
N SER A 129 -4.55 -15.29 -4.49
CA SER A 129 -4.21 -13.92 -4.12
C SER A 129 -4.52 -12.99 -5.29
N PHE A 130 -4.84 -11.73 -5.02
CA PHE A 130 -5.16 -10.76 -6.06
C PHE A 130 -4.39 -9.46 -5.90
N SER A 131 -3.96 -8.94 -7.04
CA SER A 131 -3.38 -7.61 -7.20
C SER A 131 -4.37 -6.78 -8.04
N VAL A 132 -4.82 -5.64 -7.52
CA VAL A 132 -5.87 -4.83 -8.14
C VAL A 132 -5.37 -3.40 -8.34
N CYS A 133 -5.26 -3.00 -9.60
CA CYS A 133 -4.90 -1.64 -10.00
C CYS A 133 -6.15 -0.80 -10.25
N PHE A 134 -6.31 0.29 -9.53
CA PHE A 134 -7.38 1.27 -9.76
C PHE A 134 -6.86 2.44 -10.58
N GLU A 135 -7.27 2.49 -11.85
CA GLU A 135 -6.67 3.40 -12.85
C GLU A 135 -7.02 4.87 -12.63
N ASN A 136 -8.19 5.16 -12.04
CA ASN A 136 -8.72 6.53 -11.90
C ASN A 136 -8.82 6.99 -10.43
N GLU A 137 -8.19 6.26 -9.52
CA GLU A 137 -8.11 6.63 -8.11
C GLU A 137 -6.81 7.36 -7.80
N GLY A 138 -6.65 7.87 -6.59
CA GLY A 138 -5.39 8.42 -6.09
C GLY A 138 -4.89 7.69 -4.85
N HIS A 139 -3.89 8.27 -4.18
CA HIS A 139 -3.21 7.66 -3.02
C HIS A 139 -4.15 7.17 -1.90
N TYR A 140 -5.27 7.87 -1.66
CA TYR A 140 -6.22 7.54 -0.60
C TYR A 140 -7.25 6.47 -1.01
N LEU A 141 -6.78 5.33 -1.51
CA LEU A 141 -7.65 4.26 -2.03
C LEU A 141 -8.65 3.75 -0.99
N GLN A 142 -8.26 3.71 0.29
CA GLN A 142 -9.13 3.35 1.42
C GLN A 142 -10.30 4.30 1.64
N LYS A 143 -10.24 5.53 1.13
CA LYS A 143 -11.35 6.49 1.22
C LYS A 143 -12.40 6.23 0.13
N TYR A 144 -11.96 5.89 -1.07
CA TYR A 144 -12.84 5.78 -2.25
C TYR A 144 -13.29 4.33 -2.51
N GLN A 145 -12.45 3.36 -2.19
CA GLN A 145 -12.68 1.92 -2.39
C GLN A 145 -12.83 1.16 -1.06
N ALA A 146 -13.26 1.85 0.00
CA ALA A 146 -13.46 1.28 1.34
C ALA A 146 -14.33 0.02 1.34
N LYS A 147 -15.44 0.05 0.60
CA LYS A 147 -16.39 -1.07 0.48
C LYS A 147 -15.73 -2.30 -0.13
N PHE A 148 -14.93 -2.11 -1.19
CA PHE A 148 -14.21 -3.20 -1.83
C PHE A 148 -13.19 -3.84 -0.89
N ILE A 149 -12.38 -3.03 -0.20
CA ILE A 149 -11.38 -3.50 0.77
C ILE A 149 -12.06 -4.26 1.92
N ALA A 150 -13.16 -3.72 2.45
CA ALA A 150 -13.93 -4.36 3.51
C ALA A 150 -14.53 -5.71 3.07
N ASN A 151 -15.14 -5.76 1.87
CA ASN A 151 -15.70 -6.99 1.32
C ASN A 151 -14.64 -8.07 1.12
N CYS A 152 -13.48 -7.72 0.56
CA CYS A 152 -12.38 -8.69 0.40
C CYS A 152 -11.89 -9.22 1.75
N THR A 153 -11.68 -8.32 2.72
CA THR A 153 -11.22 -8.69 4.07
C THR A 153 -12.22 -9.63 4.74
N TYR A 154 -13.51 -9.30 4.69
CA TYR A 154 -14.58 -10.11 5.24
C TYR A 154 -14.63 -11.50 4.60
N SER A 155 -14.57 -11.58 3.27
CA SER A 155 -14.55 -12.85 2.54
C SER A 155 -13.36 -13.73 2.92
N MET A 156 -12.15 -13.17 3.06
CA MET A 156 -10.98 -13.93 3.48
C MET A 156 -11.15 -14.52 4.89
N LEU A 157 -11.70 -13.73 5.82
CA LEU A 157 -11.91 -14.16 7.20
C LEU A 157 -12.97 -15.25 7.32
N ILE A 158 -14.10 -15.11 6.62
CA ILE A 158 -15.17 -16.11 6.65
C ILE A 158 -14.74 -17.41 6.00
N ALA A 159 -14.08 -17.36 4.84
CA ALA A 159 -13.58 -18.55 4.17
C ALA A 159 -12.75 -19.42 5.11
N ARG A 160 -11.90 -18.77 5.92
CA ARG A 160 -11.05 -19.44 6.91
C ARG A 160 -11.86 -20.07 8.04
N ASN A 161 -12.86 -19.36 8.57
CA ASN A 161 -13.70 -19.88 9.66
C ASN A 161 -14.52 -21.10 9.21
N SER A 162 -15.09 -21.07 8.01
CA SER A 162 -15.86 -22.20 7.45
C SER A 162 -14.96 -23.42 7.18
N LEU A 163 -13.73 -23.21 6.73
CA LEU A 163 -12.78 -24.30 6.46
C LEU A 163 -12.35 -25.00 7.76
N HIS A 164 -12.06 -24.24 8.82
CA HIS A 164 -11.77 -24.80 10.14
C HIS A 164 -12.95 -25.59 10.73
N GLN A 165 -14.18 -25.05 10.64
CA GLN A 165 -15.38 -25.74 11.13
C GLN A 165 -15.64 -27.06 10.38
N ASN A 166 -15.46 -27.07 9.06
CA ASN A 166 -15.63 -28.29 8.26
C ASN A 166 -14.59 -29.36 8.59
N VAL A 167 -13.34 -28.97 8.82
CA VAL A 167 -12.28 -29.91 9.26
C VAL A 167 -12.62 -30.49 10.64
N GLU A 168 -13.02 -29.65 11.60
CA GLU A 168 -13.38 -30.10 12.95
C GLU A 168 -14.59 -31.04 12.96
N ASN A 169 -15.61 -30.75 12.13
CA ASN A 169 -16.78 -31.60 11.97
C ASN A 169 -16.45 -32.92 11.26
N GLY A 170 -15.56 -32.90 10.27
CA GLY A 170 -15.08 -34.11 9.59
C GLY A 170 -14.30 -35.03 10.51
N PHE A 171 -13.49 -34.48 11.43
CA PHE A 171 -12.82 -35.27 12.46
C PHE A 171 -13.81 -35.86 13.49
N LYS A 172 -14.86 -35.12 13.86
CA LYS A 172 -15.91 -35.62 14.78
C LYS A 172 -16.80 -36.70 14.17
N SER A 173 -16.97 -36.75 12.85
CA SER A 173 -17.75 -37.82 12.20
C SER A 173 -16.94 -39.09 11.93
N LEU A 174 -15.63 -39.06 12.14
CA LEU A 174 -14.69 -40.16 11.95
C LEU A 174 -14.35 -40.89 13.27
N LEU A 175 -14.76 -40.33 14.40
CA LEU A 175 -14.71 -40.90 15.74
C LEU A 175 -16.09 -41.45 16.13
#